data_AF-A0A1Y1W8R9-F1
#
_entry.id   AF-A0A1Y1W8R9-F1
#
_cell.length_a   1.000
_cell.length_b   1.000
_cell.length_c   1.000
_cell.angle_alpha   90.00
_cell.angle_beta   90.00
_cell.angle_gamma   90.00
#
_symmetry.space_group_name_H-M   'P 1'
#
loop_
_entity.id
_entity.type
_entity.pdbx_description
1 polymer ?
#
loop_
_entity_poly.entity_id
_entity_poly.type
_entity_poly.pdbx_seq_one_letter_code
_entity_poly.pdbx_strand_id
1 'polypeptide(L)'
;MPSPAQTLPPSILEPIIEYASGVERAIGHRIGTKLCCLNRSFLPFLAVCRDWRVYSRALFYQEALVLMDDELLDLHDHTHMLPGLTTAVKAGTAGLVKIAHVELPYSRVLDGAAATLFSSTHFAGTQFSSATQLLVVLNDNMYPRTMDSGTMAENVARFSAAITRLFPNVRDHLFYIGCYEYAPQREDLVDMIPAICKLSSGVSIIDLSHGIYEQDLLPKSNLKHIMFRSDQYTDAQMELVRRNSQSLECIHLVNIDITACLKLIQDPTGNPVVYPHVSTR
;
A
#
# COMPACT_ATOMS: atom_id res chain seq x y z
N MET A 1 22.54 22.89 34.60
CA MET A 1 21.41 21.96 34.79
C MET A 1 20.81 21.69 33.42
N PRO A 2 20.54 20.43 33.03
CA PRO A 2 19.81 20.16 31.80
C PRO A 2 18.42 20.79 31.89
N SER A 3 17.95 21.36 30.78
CA SER A 3 16.61 21.96 30.73
C SER A 3 15.56 20.85 30.92
N PRO A 4 14.47 21.09 31.67
CA PRO A 4 13.38 20.11 31.81
C PRO A 4 12.81 19.64 30.45
N ALA A 5 12.91 20.49 29.42
CA ALA A 5 12.50 20.15 28.06
C ALA A 5 13.38 19.06 27.40
N GLN A 6 14.60 18.84 27.88
CA GLN A 6 15.51 17.81 27.35
C GLN A 6 15.22 16.42 27.92
N THR A 7 14.56 16.34 29.08
CA THR A 7 14.30 15.07 29.79
C THR A 7 12.85 14.60 29.68
N LEU A 8 12.09 15.12 28.70
CA LEU A 8 10.71 14.71 28.51
C LEU A 8 10.64 13.23 28.10
N PRO A 9 9.71 12.45 28.68
CA PRO A 9 9.51 11.06 28.28
C PRO A 9 8.95 10.98 26.85
N PRO A 10 9.21 9.89 26.11
CA PRO A 10 8.75 9.71 24.74
C PRO A 10 7.24 9.91 24.57
N SER A 11 6.45 9.45 25.54
CA SER A 11 4.99 9.58 25.53
C SER A 11 4.46 11.02 25.58
N ILE A 12 5.29 11.98 26.01
CA ILE A 12 4.97 13.41 25.98
C ILE A 12 5.58 14.06 24.74
N LEU A 13 6.77 13.64 24.37
CA LEU A 13 7.51 14.24 23.27
C LEU A 13 6.89 13.96 21.90
N GLU A 14 6.40 12.74 21.67
CA GLU A 14 5.81 12.33 20.40
C GLU A 14 4.57 13.18 20.03
N PRO A 15 3.57 13.37 20.91
CA PRO A 15 2.44 14.27 20.64
C PRO A 15 2.86 15.73 20.38
N ILE A 16 3.90 16.23 21.07
CA ILE A 16 4.41 17.59 20.84
C ILE A 16 4.98 17.71 19.43
N ILE A 17 5.82 16.76 19.02
CA ILE A 17 6.40 16.73 17.69
C ILE A 17 5.30 16.62 16.64
N GLU A 18 4.36 15.69 16.80
CA GLU A 18 3.24 15.49 15.87
C GLU A 18 2.41 16.77 15.70
N TYR A 19 2.00 17.38 16.82
CA TYR A 19 1.23 18.62 16.81
C TYR A 19 2.00 19.77 16.15
N ALA A 20 3.24 20.02 16.56
CA ALA A 20 4.01 21.17 16.10
C ALA A 20 4.53 21.02 14.66
N SER A 21 4.78 19.78 14.21
CA SER A 21 5.10 19.50 12.81
C SER A 21 3.86 19.44 11.92
N GLY A 22 2.64 19.43 12.49
CA GLY A 22 1.41 19.22 11.72
C GLY A 22 1.36 17.84 11.08
N VAL A 23 2.02 16.86 11.68
CA VAL A 23 2.01 15.47 11.21
C VAL A 23 0.69 14.84 11.65
N GLU A 24 -0.23 14.68 10.69
CA GLU A 24 -1.41 13.86 10.89
C GLU A 24 -1.03 12.38 10.77
N ARG A 25 -0.64 11.75 11.89
CA ARG A 25 -0.57 10.29 11.96
C ARG A 25 -1.97 9.74 12.15
N ALA A 26 -2.50 9.01 11.17
CA ALA A 26 -3.75 8.30 11.41
C ALA A 26 -3.51 7.10 12.31
N ILE A 27 -3.95 7.25 13.54
CA ILE A 27 -4.32 6.15 14.40
C ILE A 27 -5.72 5.72 13.93
N GLY A 28 -5.80 4.89 12.90
CA GLY A 28 -7.07 4.31 12.44
C GLY A 28 -7.18 4.20 10.93
N HIS A 29 -7.45 2.98 10.48
CA HIS A 29 -7.87 2.58 9.13
C HIS A 29 -8.15 3.73 8.15
N ARG A 30 -7.17 4.09 7.32
CA ARG A 30 -7.36 5.08 6.26
C ARG A 30 -7.90 4.40 5.00
N ILE A 31 -9.23 4.49 4.84
CA ILE A 31 -9.82 4.66 3.51
C ILE A 31 -9.66 6.15 3.19
N GLY A 32 -8.93 6.46 2.12
CA GLY A 32 -8.71 7.83 1.67
C GLY A 32 -7.24 8.16 1.49
N THR A 33 -6.95 8.83 0.39
CA THR A 33 -5.67 9.29 -0.19
C THR A 33 -4.73 10.09 0.73
N LYS A 34 -5.02 10.23 2.03
CA LYS A 34 -4.11 10.90 2.95
C LYS A 34 -3.04 9.92 3.42
N LEU A 35 -1.88 9.97 2.81
CA LEU A 35 -0.68 9.32 3.31
C LEU A 35 -0.22 10.02 4.60
N CYS A 36 0.31 9.27 5.57
CA CYS A 36 0.88 9.85 6.78
C CYS A 36 2.21 10.48 6.41
N CYS A 37 2.21 11.78 6.18
CA CYS A 37 3.38 12.42 5.60
C CYS A 37 4.02 13.38 6.60
N LEU A 38 5.33 13.27 6.73
CA LEU A 38 6.11 14.24 7.47
C LEU A 38 6.19 15.53 6.67
N ASN A 39 5.71 16.61 7.27
CA ASN A 39 5.87 17.95 6.71
C ASN A 39 7.31 18.45 6.93
N ARG A 40 7.80 19.38 6.11
CA ARG A 40 9.12 20.01 6.25
C ARG A 40 9.35 20.65 7.62
N SER A 41 8.28 21.10 8.28
CA SER A 41 8.26 21.55 9.67
C SER A 41 8.74 20.50 10.68
N PHE A 42 8.88 19.23 10.29
CA PHE A 42 9.43 18.17 11.12
C PHE A 42 10.97 18.25 11.29
N LEU A 43 11.71 18.71 10.27
CA LEU A 43 13.17 18.66 10.27
C LEU A 43 13.86 19.34 11.46
N PRO A 44 13.39 20.50 11.96
CA PRO A 44 13.99 21.14 13.13
C PRO A 44 14.06 20.22 14.36
N PHE A 45 13.12 19.27 14.53
CA PHE A 45 13.12 18.35 15.67
C PHE A 45 14.31 17.38 15.66
N LEU A 46 14.89 17.08 14.48
CA LEU A 46 16.12 16.30 14.36
C LEU A 46 17.36 17.07 14.89
N ALA A 47 17.26 18.39 15.04
CA ALA A 47 18.37 19.27 15.40
C ALA A 47 18.32 19.82 16.84
N VAL A 48 17.20 19.66 17.58
CA VAL A 48 17.00 20.29 18.91
C VAL A 48 18.06 19.87 19.93
N CYS A 49 18.09 18.60 20.31
CA CYS A 49 19.09 18.04 21.22
C CYS A 49 19.24 16.54 20.94
N ARG A 50 20.15 15.87 21.65
CA ARG A 50 20.41 14.44 21.46
C ARG A 50 19.16 13.58 21.69
N ASP A 51 18.43 13.82 22.78
CA ASP A 51 17.27 12.99 23.14
C ASP A 51 16.13 13.19 22.14
N TRP A 52 15.80 14.44 21.83
CA TRP A 52 14.82 14.78 20.80
C TRP A 52 15.19 14.16 19.46
N ARG A 53 16.46 14.25 19.05
CA ARG A 53 16.94 13.64 17.80
C ARG A 53 16.72 12.13 17.77
N VAL A 54 16.91 11.41 18.87
CA VAL A 54 16.69 9.95 18.91
C VAL A 54 15.21 9.65 18.64
N TYR A 55 14.30 10.35 19.31
CA TYR A 55 12.85 10.15 19.13
C TYR A 55 12.39 10.61 17.75
N SER A 56 12.72 11.83 17.35
CA SER A 56 12.41 12.37 16.03
C SER A 56 12.97 11.50 14.90
N ARG A 57 14.12 10.86 15.08
CA ARG A 57 14.66 9.91 14.08
C ARG A 57 13.81 8.64 13.99
N ALA A 58 13.36 8.08 15.11
CA ALA A 58 12.45 6.94 15.10
C ALA A 58 11.12 7.30 14.41
N LEU A 59 10.61 8.48 14.71
CA LEU A 59 9.42 9.04 14.07
C LEU A 59 9.61 9.32 12.56
N PHE A 60 10.82 9.75 12.16
CA PHE A 60 11.17 10.07 10.78
C PHE A 60 11.24 8.84 9.88
N TYR A 61 11.86 7.77 10.39
CA TYR A 61 12.04 6.51 9.65
C TYR A 61 10.91 5.50 9.85
N GLN A 62 9.84 5.86 10.59
CA GLN A 62 8.70 4.98 10.82
C GLN A 62 7.99 4.61 9.52
N GLU A 63 7.96 5.52 8.55
CA GLU A 63 7.40 5.33 7.23
C GLU A 63 8.48 5.62 6.21
N ALA A 64 8.60 4.77 5.20
CA ALA A 64 9.64 4.89 4.19
C ALA A 64 9.18 4.42 2.82
N LEU A 65 9.76 5.03 1.78
CA LEU A 65 9.31 4.90 0.40
C LEU A 65 10.39 4.30 -0.51
N VAL A 66 9.99 3.52 -1.49
CA VAL A 66 10.77 3.27 -2.71
C VAL A 66 9.94 3.76 -3.88
N LEU A 67 10.56 4.60 -4.69
CA LEU A 67 10.02 5.14 -5.93
C LEU A 67 10.90 4.66 -7.10
N MET A 68 10.28 4.10 -8.13
CA MET A 68 11.02 3.59 -9.31
C MET A 68 10.83 4.44 -10.59
N ASP A 69 10.17 5.60 -10.51
CA ASP A 69 10.19 6.60 -11.57
C ASP A 69 9.88 8.00 -11.01
N ASP A 70 10.64 9.00 -11.45
CA ASP A 70 10.48 10.39 -10.97
C ASP A 70 9.14 11.00 -11.45
N GLU A 71 8.53 10.50 -12.52
CA GLU A 71 7.23 10.99 -13.03
C GLU A 71 6.05 10.69 -12.08
N LEU A 72 6.20 9.73 -11.16
CA LEU A 72 5.21 9.46 -10.12
C LEU A 72 5.27 10.48 -8.96
N LEU A 73 6.28 11.35 -8.91
CA LEU A 73 6.37 12.43 -7.92
C LEU A 73 5.19 13.41 -8.01
N ASP A 74 4.54 13.54 -9.16
CA ASP A 74 3.43 14.49 -9.34
C ASP A 74 2.13 14.05 -8.62
N LEU A 75 1.99 12.76 -8.28
CA LEU A 75 0.87 12.27 -7.45
C LEU A 75 1.09 12.55 -5.95
N HIS A 76 2.35 12.72 -5.54
CA HIS A 76 2.69 13.17 -4.20
C HIS A 76 2.97 14.67 -4.24
N ASP A 77 1.90 15.44 -4.06
CA ASP A 77 1.96 16.85 -3.70
C ASP A 77 3.24 17.14 -2.90
N HIS A 78 4.04 18.11 -3.35
CA HIS A 78 5.40 18.47 -2.91
C HIS A 78 5.61 18.78 -1.40
N THR A 79 4.66 18.39 -0.56
CA THR A 79 4.52 18.63 0.88
C THR A 79 4.93 17.44 1.74
N HIS A 80 5.30 16.30 1.15
CA HIS A 80 5.54 15.04 1.87
C HIS A 80 7.02 14.63 1.83
N MET A 81 7.65 14.46 3.00
CA MET A 81 9.03 13.99 3.12
C MET A 81 9.08 12.60 3.75
N LEU A 82 8.87 11.57 2.95
CA LEU A 82 9.18 10.20 3.35
C LEU A 82 10.65 9.90 3.02
N PRO A 83 11.45 9.38 3.96
CA PRO A 83 12.78 8.90 3.62
C PRO A 83 12.70 7.70 2.68
N GLY A 84 13.63 7.63 1.74
CA GLY A 84 13.78 6.45 0.91
C GLY A 84 14.16 5.20 1.73
N LEU A 85 13.66 4.01 1.40
CA LEU A 85 14.08 2.77 2.08
C LEU A 85 15.60 2.57 1.97
N THR A 86 16.20 2.88 0.81
CA THR A 86 17.67 2.88 0.64
C THR A 86 18.37 3.80 1.63
N THR A 87 17.79 4.98 1.92
CA THR A 87 18.29 5.91 2.93
C THR A 87 18.18 5.31 4.33
N ALA A 88 17.06 4.65 4.65
CA ALA A 88 16.89 3.94 5.92
C ALA A 88 17.92 2.81 6.10
N VAL A 89 18.24 2.05 5.04
CA VAL A 89 19.30 1.03 5.09
C VAL A 89 20.66 1.67 5.33
N LYS A 90 21.04 2.68 4.53
CA LYS A 90 22.33 3.38 4.65
C LYS A 90 22.50 4.05 6.02
N ALA A 91 21.42 4.55 6.61
CA ALA A 91 21.42 5.15 7.94
C ALA A 91 21.39 4.11 9.07
N GLY A 92 21.32 2.81 8.79
CA GLY A 92 21.19 1.76 9.82
C GLY A 92 19.87 1.83 10.59
N THR A 93 18.80 2.33 9.98
CA THR A 93 17.47 2.53 10.58
C THR A 93 16.39 1.63 9.99
N ALA A 94 16.75 0.58 9.24
CA ALA A 94 15.79 -0.37 8.68
C ALA A 94 14.85 -0.97 9.75
N GLY A 95 15.36 -1.20 10.97
CA GLY A 95 14.55 -1.69 12.10
C GLY A 95 13.54 -0.69 12.69
N LEU A 96 13.55 0.57 12.24
CA LEU A 96 12.58 1.60 12.68
C LEU A 96 11.38 1.69 11.73
N VAL A 97 11.48 1.15 10.52
CA VAL A 97 10.42 1.18 9.51
C VAL A 97 9.27 0.28 9.94
N LYS A 98 8.08 0.85 10.09
CA LYS A 98 6.81 0.15 10.41
C LYS A 98 5.87 0.08 9.21
N ILE A 99 5.93 1.07 8.32
CA ILE A 99 5.13 1.16 7.10
C ILE A 99 6.08 1.36 5.93
N ALA A 100 5.96 0.51 4.92
CA ALA A 100 6.72 0.63 3.68
C ALA A 100 5.79 1.00 2.53
N HIS A 101 6.24 1.93 1.71
CA HIS A 101 5.59 2.36 0.48
C HIS A 101 6.45 1.89 -0.68
N VAL A 102 5.87 1.10 -1.56
CA VAL A 102 6.51 0.60 -2.78
C VAL A 102 5.71 1.14 -3.94
N GLU A 103 6.27 2.14 -4.60
CA GLU A 103 5.61 2.86 -5.68
C GLU A 103 6.42 2.76 -6.95
N LEU A 104 5.81 2.15 -7.95
CA LEU A 104 6.52 1.82 -9.17
C LEU A 104 5.55 1.68 -10.34
N PRO A 105 6.04 1.87 -11.57
CA PRO A 105 5.22 1.54 -12.73
C PRO A 105 4.98 0.05 -12.84
N TYR A 106 3.75 -0.34 -13.21
CA TYR A 106 3.40 -1.75 -13.31
C TYR A 106 4.25 -2.50 -14.34
N SER A 107 4.57 -1.87 -15.47
CA SER A 107 5.51 -2.35 -16.49
C SER A 107 6.89 -2.69 -15.93
N ARG A 108 7.35 -2.02 -14.87
CA ARG A 108 8.63 -2.33 -14.20
C ARG A 108 8.57 -3.63 -13.38
N VAL A 109 7.38 -4.06 -12.97
CA VAL A 109 7.19 -5.41 -12.42
C VAL A 109 7.33 -6.42 -13.55
N LEU A 110 6.63 -6.17 -14.66
CA LEU A 110 6.56 -7.10 -15.80
C LEU A 110 7.90 -7.28 -16.51
N ASP A 111 8.71 -6.22 -16.64
CA ASP A 111 10.05 -6.28 -17.28
C ASP A 111 11.18 -6.79 -16.35
N GLY A 112 10.87 -7.03 -15.07
CA GLY A 112 11.82 -7.52 -14.07
C GLY A 112 12.75 -6.45 -13.47
N ALA A 113 12.60 -5.17 -13.85
CA ALA A 113 13.38 -4.08 -13.29
C ALA A 113 13.12 -3.93 -11.78
N ALA A 114 11.86 -4.02 -11.33
CA ALA A 114 11.50 -3.95 -9.92
C ALA A 114 12.19 -5.05 -9.10
N ALA A 115 12.16 -6.30 -9.57
CA ALA A 115 12.86 -7.40 -8.90
C ALA A 115 14.38 -7.16 -8.82
N THR A 116 14.97 -6.56 -9.86
CA THR A 116 16.38 -6.20 -9.91
C THR A 116 16.72 -5.09 -8.91
N LEU A 117 15.86 -4.07 -8.77
CA LEU A 117 16.00 -3.02 -7.77
C LEU A 117 16.06 -3.61 -6.36
N PHE A 118 15.12 -4.50 -6.01
CA PHE A 118 15.05 -5.15 -4.69
C PHE A 118 16.13 -6.22 -4.46
N SER A 119 16.82 -6.64 -5.53
CA SER A 119 17.99 -7.53 -5.46
C SER A 119 19.31 -6.77 -5.46
N SER A 120 19.29 -5.44 -5.60
CA SER A 120 20.49 -4.61 -5.60
C SER A 120 21.25 -4.70 -4.26
N THR A 121 22.53 -4.32 -4.28
CA THR A 121 23.41 -4.33 -3.10
C THR A 121 22.86 -3.54 -1.92
N HIS A 122 21.96 -2.59 -2.16
CA HIS A 122 21.31 -1.81 -1.10
C HIS A 122 20.29 -2.61 -0.29
N PHE A 123 19.66 -3.62 -0.90
CA PHE A 123 18.62 -4.44 -0.26
C PHE A 123 19.05 -5.90 -0.08
N ALA A 124 20.19 -6.28 -0.66
CA ALA A 124 20.83 -7.57 -0.45
C ALA A 124 21.09 -7.81 1.04
N GLY A 125 20.50 -8.89 1.58
CA GLY A 125 20.62 -9.26 2.98
C GLY A 125 19.87 -8.38 3.98
N THR A 126 19.18 -7.32 3.54
CA THR A 126 18.38 -6.47 4.42
C THR A 126 16.97 -7.04 4.61
N GLN A 127 16.42 -6.84 5.80
CA GLN A 127 15.01 -7.07 6.12
C GLN A 127 14.48 -5.91 6.95
N PHE A 128 13.23 -5.52 6.69
CA PHE A 128 12.48 -4.53 7.44
C PHE A 128 11.54 -5.26 8.40
N SER A 129 12.12 -5.97 9.38
CA SER A 129 11.35 -6.87 10.25
C SER A 129 10.35 -6.17 11.17
N SER A 130 10.48 -4.85 11.37
CA SER A 130 9.51 -4.05 12.12
C SER A 130 8.31 -3.59 11.27
N ALA A 131 8.36 -3.79 9.95
CA ALA A 131 7.28 -3.40 9.05
C ALA A 131 6.10 -4.33 9.24
N THR A 132 4.94 -3.75 9.56
CA THR A 132 3.67 -4.46 9.71
C THR A 132 2.68 -4.12 8.60
N GLN A 133 2.92 -3.03 7.87
CA GLN A 133 2.07 -2.54 6.79
C GLN A 133 2.89 -2.30 5.51
N LEU A 134 2.31 -2.67 4.37
CA LEU A 134 2.88 -2.43 3.05
C LEU A 134 1.83 -1.77 2.15
N LEU A 135 2.15 -0.58 1.66
CA LEU A 135 1.43 0.05 0.55
C LEU A 135 2.18 -0.27 -0.75
N VAL A 136 1.49 -0.86 -1.71
CA VAL A 136 1.99 -1.08 -3.07
C VAL A 136 1.17 -0.22 -4.02
N VAL A 137 1.81 0.76 -4.65
CA VAL A 137 1.20 1.64 -5.65
C VAL A 137 1.74 1.23 -7.03
N LEU A 138 0.83 0.81 -7.89
CA LEU A 138 1.09 0.35 -9.25
C LEU A 138 0.40 1.31 -10.22
N ASN A 139 1.18 2.18 -10.83
CA ASN A 139 0.68 3.22 -11.72
C ASN A 139 1.30 3.06 -13.09
N ASP A 140 0.50 2.95 -14.16
CA ASP A 140 1.08 2.82 -15.49
C ASP A 140 0.13 3.28 -16.59
N ASN A 141 0.69 3.97 -17.57
CA ASN A 141 0.01 4.35 -18.80
C ASN A 141 0.48 3.51 -20.00
N MET A 142 1.52 2.68 -19.85
CA MET A 142 2.12 1.91 -20.94
C MET A 142 2.26 0.43 -20.58
N TYR A 143 1.32 -0.39 -21.06
CA TYR A 143 1.50 -1.84 -21.03
C TYR A 143 2.54 -2.25 -22.09
N PRO A 144 3.59 -3.02 -21.73
CA PRO A 144 4.59 -3.46 -22.68
C PRO A 144 3.96 -4.44 -23.68
N ARG A 145 3.71 -3.96 -24.90
CA ARG A 145 2.90 -4.66 -25.93
C ARG A 145 3.53 -5.95 -26.50
N THR A 146 4.75 -6.31 -26.11
CA THR A 146 5.54 -7.35 -26.81
C THR A 146 6.33 -8.28 -25.89
N MET A 147 5.99 -8.41 -24.60
CA MET A 147 6.66 -9.38 -23.74
C MET A 147 5.96 -10.75 -23.78
N ASP A 148 6.77 -11.81 -23.73
CA ASP A 148 6.30 -13.19 -23.61
C ASP A 148 5.66 -13.42 -22.23
N SER A 149 4.50 -14.07 -22.18
CA SER A 149 3.72 -14.25 -20.94
C SER A 149 4.46 -15.09 -19.90
N GLY A 150 5.28 -16.07 -20.31
CA GLY A 150 6.11 -16.84 -19.39
C GLY A 150 7.15 -15.96 -18.69
N THR A 151 7.76 -15.05 -19.44
CA THR A 151 8.73 -14.08 -18.90
C THR A 151 8.07 -13.11 -17.90
N MET A 152 6.85 -12.66 -18.18
CA MET A 152 6.08 -11.80 -17.27
C MET A 152 5.79 -12.50 -15.94
N ALA A 153 5.27 -13.73 -15.99
CA ALA A 153 4.96 -14.53 -14.79
C ALA A 153 6.21 -14.79 -13.92
N GLU A 154 7.35 -15.09 -14.54
CA GLU A 154 8.63 -15.24 -13.83
C GLU A 154 9.05 -13.94 -13.13
N ASN A 155 8.91 -12.79 -13.79
CA ASN A 155 9.27 -11.50 -13.22
C ASN A 155 8.34 -11.10 -12.05
N VAL A 156 7.04 -11.37 -12.19
CA VAL A 156 6.05 -11.19 -11.11
C VAL A 156 6.39 -12.06 -9.89
N ALA A 157 6.74 -13.33 -10.12
CA ALA A 157 7.14 -14.24 -9.05
C ALA A 157 8.42 -13.76 -8.34
N ARG A 158 9.41 -13.29 -9.11
CA ARG A 158 10.66 -12.72 -8.57
C ARG A 158 10.42 -11.45 -7.76
N PHE A 159 9.56 -10.56 -8.23
CA PHE A 159 9.17 -9.36 -7.50
C PHE A 159 8.45 -9.72 -6.19
N SER A 160 7.45 -10.60 -6.25
CA SER A 160 6.70 -11.05 -5.08
C SER A 160 7.62 -11.68 -4.03
N ALA A 161 8.54 -12.55 -4.44
CA ALA A 161 9.53 -13.15 -3.55
C ALA A 161 10.46 -12.10 -2.92
N ALA A 162 10.87 -11.07 -3.67
CA ALA A 162 11.69 -9.99 -3.14
C ALA A 162 10.95 -9.16 -2.08
N ILE A 163 9.67 -8.85 -2.31
CA ILE A 163 8.81 -8.15 -1.35
C ILE A 163 8.63 -8.99 -0.07
N THR A 164 8.24 -10.26 -0.18
CA THR A 164 8.07 -11.14 0.99
C THR A 164 9.37 -11.30 1.78
N ARG A 165 10.53 -11.37 1.11
CA ARG A 165 11.84 -11.43 1.76
C ARG A 165 12.17 -10.16 2.52
N LEU A 166 11.90 -8.99 1.93
CA LEU A 166 12.22 -7.69 2.52
C LEU A 166 11.29 -7.35 3.69
N PHE A 167 10.03 -7.75 3.63
CA PHE A 167 9.00 -7.39 4.60
C PHE A 167 8.32 -8.63 5.21
N PRO A 168 9.09 -9.48 5.94
CA PRO A 168 8.61 -10.80 6.35
C PRO A 168 7.47 -10.78 7.38
N ASN A 169 7.24 -9.64 8.06
CA ASN A 169 6.28 -9.50 9.14
C ASN A 169 5.07 -8.63 8.78
N VAL A 170 4.93 -8.23 7.50
CA VAL A 170 3.77 -7.45 7.07
C VAL A 170 2.51 -8.29 7.15
N ARG A 171 1.46 -7.69 7.71
CA ARG A 171 0.16 -8.34 7.93
C ARG A 171 -0.98 -7.59 7.26
N ASP A 172 -0.86 -6.28 7.07
CA ASP A 172 -1.84 -5.47 6.36
C ASP A 172 -1.23 -4.91 5.07
N HIS A 173 -1.89 -5.21 3.95
CA HIS A 173 -1.48 -4.76 2.63
C HIS A 173 -2.51 -3.82 2.03
N LEU A 174 -2.06 -2.73 1.44
CA LEU A 174 -2.89 -1.84 0.62
C LEU A 174 -2.32 -1.84 -0.79
N PHE A 175 -3.15 -2.18 -1.78
CA PHE A 175 -2.81 -2.06 -3.19
C PHE A 175 -3.56 -0.88 -3.76
N TYR A 176 -2.83 0.06 -4.36
CA TYR A 176 -3.38 1.12 -5.19
C TYR A 176 -3.01 0.83 -6.64
N ILE A 177 -4.01 0.72 -7.50
CA ILE A 177 -3.85 0.33 -8.90
C ILE A 177 -4.42 1.47 -9.75
N GLY A 178 -3.53 2.32 -10.24
CA GLY A 178 -3.81 3.49 -11.08
C GLY A 178 -3.29 3.30 -12.50
N CYS A 179 -3.74 2.25 -13.18
CA CYS A 179 -3.31 1.93 -14.54
C CYS A 179 -4.41 2.34 -15.55
N TYR A 180 -4.18 3.38 -16.36
CA TYR A 180 -5.25 4.17 -16.98
C TYR A 180 -5.68 3.79 -18.41
N GLU A 181 -5.06 2.82 -19.06
CA GLU A 181 -5.45 2.44 -20.43
C GLU A 181 -5.66 0.92 -20.61
N TYR A 182 -6.62 0.62 -21.51
CA TYR A 182 -7.08 -0.65 -22.09
C TYR A 182 -6.09 -1.83 -22.12
N ALA A 183 -5.63 -2.32 -20.96
CA ALA A 183 -4.95 -3.60 -20.83
C ALA A 183 -6.03 -4.67 -20.61
N PRO A 184 -6.42 -5.46 -21.63
CA PRO A 184 -7.64 -6.26 -21.56
C PRO A 184 -7.56 -7.40 -20.55
N GLN A 185 -6.37 -7.81 -20.12
CA GLN A 185 -6.16 -8.96 -19.25
C GLN A 185 -4.99 -8.64 -18.30
N ARG A 186 -5.27 -8.47 -17.02
CA ARG A 186 -4.26 -8.33 -15.95
C ARG A 186 -4.20 -9.61 -15.12
N GLU A 187 -4.16 -10.75 -15.80
CA GLU A 187 -4.04 -12.09 -15.19
C GLU A 187 -2.82 -12.13 -14.25
N ASP A 188 -1.73 -11.45 -14.60
CA ASP A 188 -0.54 -11.31 -13.76
C ASP A 188 -0.80 -10.69 -12.37
N LEU A 189 -1.79 -9.80 -12.22
CA LEU A 189 -2.17 -9.24 -10.91
C LEU A 189 -2.84 -10.29 -10.02
N VAL A 190 -3.55 -11.24 -10.64
CA VAL A 190 -4.20 -12.38 -9.98
C VAL A 190 -3.15 -13.29 -9.37
N ASP A 191 -1.98 -13.42 -9.97
CA ASP A 191 -0.88 -14.21 -9.39
C ASP A 191 -0.07 -13.39 -8.37
N MET A 192 0.18 -12.12 -8.66
CA MET A 192 1.04 -11.26 -7.83
C MET A 192 0.43 -10.97 -6.46
N ILE A 193 -0.83 -10.53 -6.40
CA ILE A 193 -1.43 -10.05 -5.15
C ILE A 193 -1.53 -11.19 -4.11
N PRO A 194 -2.03 -12.39 -4.45
CA PRO A 194 -1.98 -13.55 -3.55
C PRO A 194 -0.57 -13.96 -3.14
N ALA A 195 0.41 -13.91 -4.06
CA ALA A 195 1.79 -14.28 -3.75
C ALA A 195 2.39 -13.36 -2.67
N ILE A 196 2.16 -12.04 -2.77
CA ILE A 196 2.57 -11.07 -1.76
C ILE A 196 1.76 -11.24 -0.46
N CYS A 197 0.46 -11.50 -0.57
CA CYS A 197 -0.47 -11.51 0.56
C CYS A 197 -0.60 -12.85 1.30
N LYS A 198 0.27 -13.84 1.02
CA LYS A 198 0.12 -15.21 1.53
C LYS A 198 -0.07 -15.32 3.05
N LEU A 199 0.50 -14.39 3.82
CA LEU A 199 0.44 -14.35 5.29
C LEU A 199 -0.38 -13.16 5.84
N SER A 200 -1.11 -12.45 4.98
CA SER A 200 -1.84 -11.25 5.36
C SER A 200 -3.04 -11.54 6.25
N SER A 201 -3.21 -10.74 7.29
CA SER A 201 -4.46 -10.65 8.06
C SER A 201 -5.42 -9.59 7.51
N GLY A 202 -4.95 -8.72 6.62
CA GLY A 202 -5.77 -7.69 6.00
C GLY A 202 -5.24 -7.33 4.62
N VAL A 203 -6.14 -7.25 3.65
CA VAL A 203 -5.85 -6.75 2.32
C VAL A 203 -6.86 -5.65 1.99
N SER A 204 -6.39 -4.55 1.45
CA SER A 204 -7.21 -3.47 0.93
C SER A 204 -6.82 -3.21 -0.51
N ILE A 205 -7.81 -3.03 -1.38
CA ILE A 205 -7.59 -2.81 -2.81
C ILE A 205 -8.30 -1.53 -3.23
N ILE A 206 -7.57 -0.60 -3.81
CA ILE A 206 -8.07 0.59 -4.51
C ILE A 206 -7.72 0.42 -5.97
N ASP A 207 -8.73 0.13 -6.78
CA ASP A 207 -8.58 0.00 -8.21
C ASP A 207 -9.34 1.14 -8.90
N LEU A 208 -8.55 2.10 -9.41
CA LEU A 208 -9.05 3.25 -10.16
C LEU A 208 -9.08 3.00 -11.67
N SER A 209 -8.62 1.83 -12.11
CA SER A 209 -8.70 1.43 -13.50
C SER A 209 -10.07 0.85 -13.82
N HIS A 210 -10.45 0.85 -15.10
CA HIS A 210 -11.73 0.34 -15.57
C HIS A 210 -11.95 -1.19 -15.38
N GLY A 211 -11.16 -1.85 -14.53
CA GLY A 211 -11.49 -3.14 -13.94
C GLY A 211 -10.31 -4.11 -13.90
N ILE A 212 -10.02 -4.65 -12.72
CA ILE A 212 -9.49 -6.02 -12.63
C ILE A 212 -10.62 -6.95 -13.09
N TYR A 213 -10.47 -7.55 -14.27
CA TYR A 213 -11.54 -8.28 -14.96
C TYR A 213 -11.74 -9.73 -14.52
N GLU A 214 -11.01 -10.23 -13.51
CA GLU A 214 -11.05 -11.66 -13.21
C GLU A 214 -11.28 -12.05 -11.75
N GLN A 215 -11.89 -13.23 -11.64
CA GLN A 215 -12.55 -13.81 -10.48
C GLN A 215 -11.59 -14.25 -9.37
N ASP A 216 -10.28 -14.21 -9.56
CA ASP A 216 -9.37 -14.99 -8.69
C ASP A 216 -8.43 -14.18 -7.82
N LEU A 217 -8.63 -12.86 -7.72
CA LEU A 217 -7.74 -11.97 -6.97
C LEU A 217 -7.37 -12.44 -5.56
N LEU A 218 -8.21 -13.21 -4.85
CA LEU A 218 -7.88 -13.76 -3.54
C LEU A 218 -8.75 -15.00 -3.24
N PRO A 219 -8.17 -16.22 -3.12
CA PRO A 219 -8.90 -17.41 -2.69
C PRO A 219 -9.33 -17.40 -1.20
N LYS A 220 -8.89 -16.42 -0.39
CA LYS A 220 -9.12 -16.40 1.08
C LYS A 220 -9.34 -14.99 1.67
N SER A 221 -10.61 -14.64 1.84
CA SER A 221 -11.29 -14.14 3.07
C SER A 221 -10.72 -13.04 3.97
N ASN A 222 -9.62 -12.35 3.64
CA ASN A 222 -9.09 -11.26 4.48
C ASN A 222 -9.14 -9.89 3.80
N LEU A 223 -9.98 -9.74 2.78
CA LEU A 223 -10.21 -8.45 2.13
C LEU A 223 -11.03 -7.56 3.07
N LYS A 224 -10.40 -6.49 3.58
CA LYS A 224 -11.01 -5.53 4.49
C LYS A 224 -11.65 -4.38 3.73
N HIS A 225 -10.94 -3.75 2.79
CA HIS A 225 -11.47 -2.62 2.03
C HIS A 225 -11.36 -2.86 0.53
N ILE A 226 -12.39 -2.44 -0.19
CA ILE A 226 -12.39 -2.46 -1.65
C ILE A 226 -12.94 -1.16 -2.20
N MET A 227 -12.22 -0.58 -3.16
CA MET A 227 -12.67 0.56 -3.94
C MET A 227 -12.54 0.25 -5.42
N PHE A 228 -13.64 0.41 -6.16
CA PHE A 228 -13.68 0.29 -7.61
C PHE A 228 -14.20 1.57 -8.24
N ARG A 229 -13.57 1.94 -9.36
CA ARG A 229 -14.12 2.90 -10.31
C ARG A 229 -14.36 2.21 -11.63
N SER A 230 -15.62 1.93 -11.95
CA SER A 230 -16.01 1.38 -13.25
C SER A 230 -17.24 2.07 -13.78
N ASP A 231 -17.34 2.18 -15.10
CA ASP A 231 -18.57 2.63 -15.77
C ASP A 231 -19.57 1.46 -15.94
N GLN A 232 -19.08 0.21 -15.88
CA GLN A 232 -19.89 -1.00 -15.95
C GLN A 232 -19.31 -2.08 -15.02
N TYR A 233 -20.08 -2.48 -14.02
CA TYR A 233 -19.67 -3.53 -13.09
C TYR A 233 -19.97 -4.92 -13.65
N THR A 234 -18.93 -5.75 -13.70
CA THR A 234 -19.03 -7.14 -14.15
C THR A 234 -19.52 -8.07 -13.03
N ASP A 235 -20.02 -9.25 -13.40
CA ASP A 235 -20.41 -10.27 -12.43
C ASP A 235 -19.22 -10.75 -11.58
N ALA A 236 -18.02 -10.79 -12.18
CA ALA A 236 -16.79 -11.17 -11.49
C ALA A 236 -16.43 -10.18 -10.36
N GLN A 237 -16.51 -8.88 -10.63
CA GLN A 237 -16.26 -7.84 -9.63
C GLN A 237 -17.29 -7.91 -8.49
N MET A 238 -18.56 -8.10 -8.82
CA MET A 238 -19.61 -8.24 -7.80
C MET A 238 -19.41 -9.50 -6.96
N GLU A 239 -19.05 -10.61 -7.58
CA GLU A 239 -18.76 -11.86 -6.87
C GLU A 239 -17.57 -11.75 -5.93
N LEU A 240 -16.50 -11.06 -6.36
CA LEU A 240 -15.35 -10.77 -5.51
C LEU A 240 -15.76 -10.00 -4.24
N VAL A 241 -16.68 -9.04 -4.35
CA VAL A 241 -17.18 -8.30 -3.19
C VAL A 241 -18.04 -9.22 -2.31
N ARG A 242 -19.00 -9.94 -2.89
CA ARG A 242 -19.91 -10.83 -2.15
C ARG A 242 -19.19 -11.93 -1.38
N ARG A 243 -18.24 -12.62 -2.02
CA ARG A 243 -17.49 -13.72 -1.38
C ARG A 243 -16.63 -13.26 -0.20
N ASN A 244 -16.31 -11.98 -0.13
CA ASN A 244 -15.58 -11.35 0.98
C ASN A 244 -16.50 -10.60 1.97
N SER A 245 -17.82 -10.77 1.87
CA SER A 245 -18.80 -10.07 2.73
C SER A 245 -18.50 -10.17 4.23
N GLN A 246 -17.97 -11.31 4.69
CA GLN A 246 -17.65 -11.56 6.10
C GLN A 246 -16.41 -10.83 6.62
N SER A 247 -15.51 -10.35 5.76
CA SER A 247 -14.29 -9.66 6.15
C SER A 247 -14.28 -8.18 5.78
N LEU A 248 -15.16 -7.78 4.85
CA LEU A 248 -15.22 -6.40 4.36
C LEU A 248 -15.72 -5.45 5.45
N GLU A 249 -14.90 -4.45 5.73
CA GLU A 249 -15.20 -3.31 6.60
C GLU A 249 -15.64 -2.09 5.78
N CYS A 250 -15.25 -1.99 4.50
CA CYS A 250 -15.61 -0.89 3.62
C CYS A 250 -15.71 -1.30 2.15
N ILE A 251 -16.76 -0.81 1.49
CA ILE A 251 -17.02 -0.99 0.06
C ILE A 251 -17.25 0.41 -0.53
N HIS A 252 -16.43 0.79 -1.52
CA HIS A 252 -16.56 2.05 -2.23
C HIS A 252 -16.67 1.80 -3.74
N LEU A 253 -17.88 1.87 -4.27
CA LEU A 253 -18.16 1.64 -5.69
C LEU A 253 -18.57 2.96 -6.34
N VAL A 254 -17.74 3.49 -7.23
CA VAL A 254 -18.00 4.74 -7.95
C VAL A 254 -18.86 4.46 -9.20
N ASN A 255 -19.82 5.33 -9.53
CA ASN A 255 -20.71 5.19 -10.69
C ASN A 255 -21.57 3.89 -10.69
N ILE A 256 -21.95 3.38 -9.52
CA ILE A 256 -22.79 2.18 -9.42
C ILE A 256 -24.22 2.44 -9.91
N ASP A 257 -24.74 1.54 -10.75
CA ASP A 257 -26.13 1.56 -11.21
C ASP A 257 -27.03 0.61 -10.39
N ILE A 258 -28.35 0.64 -10.65
CA ILE A 258 -29.32 -0.18 -9.92
C ILE A 258 -29.04 -1.68 -10.12
N THR A 259 -28.63 -2.09 -11.32
CA THR A 259 -28.35 -3.49 -11.66
C THR A 259 -27.18 -4.03 -10.84
N ALA A 260 -26.09 -3.27 -10.73
CA ALA A 260 -24.93 -3.61 -9.93
C ALA A 260 -25.24 -3.58 -8.43
N CYS A 261 -26.04 -2.61 -7.95
CA CYS A 261 -26.53 -2.60 -6.57
C CYS A 261 -27.29 -3.90 -6.23
N LEU A 262 -28.17 -4.37 -7.10
CA LEU A 262 -28.90 -5.63 -6.90
C LEU A 262 -27.93 -6.82 -6.82
N LYS A 263 -26.94 -6.90 -7.71
CA LYS A 263 -25.91 -7.94 -7.68
C LYS A 263 -25.05 -7.91 -6.41
N LEU A 264 -24.91 -6.75 -5.77
CA LEU A 264 -24.17 -6.60 -4.52
C LEU A 264 -24.96 -7.12 -3.31
N ILE A 265 -26.27 -6.88 -3.27
CA ILE A 265 -27.12 -7.23 -2.13
C ILE A 265 -27.83 -8.58 -2.26
N GLN A 266 -27.83 -9.18 -3.46
CA GLN A 266 -28.43 -10.48 -3.74
C GLN A 266 -27.43 -11.41 -4.43
N ASP A 267 -27.41 -12.67 -4.03
CA ASP A 267 -26.69 -13.73 -4.72
C ASP A 267 -27.41 -14.13 -6.04
N PRO A 268 -26.80 -14.94 -6.93
CA PRO A 268 -27.45 -15.36 -8.18
C PRO A 268 -28.73 -16.19 -7.98
N THR A 269 -28.98 -16.70 -6.77
CA THR A 269 -30.18 -17.45 -6.40
C THR A 269 -31.26 -16.58 -5.74
N GLY A 270 -30.99 -15.29 -5.54
CA GLY A 270 -31.90 -14.32 -4.96
C GLY A 270 -31.81 -14.19 -3.43
N ASN A 271 -30.88 -14.87 -2.75
CA ASN A 271 -30.71 -14.72 -1.32
C ASN A 271 -30.00 -13.40 -0.99
N PRO A 272 -30.35 -12.75 0.13
CA PRO A 272 -29.68 -11.54 0.56
C PRO A 272 -28.24 -11.82 0.99
N VAL A 273 -27.32 -10.93 0.59
CA VAL A 273 -25.93 -10.91 1.04
C VAL A 273 -25.80 -9.89 2.16
N VAL A 274 -25.25 -10.31 3.30
CA VAL A 274 -25.09 -9.46 4.49
C VAL A 274 -23.63 -9.11 4.67
N TYR A 275 -23.35 -7.82 4.88
CA TYR A 275 -22.01 -7.27 5.12
C TYR A 275 -21.89 -6.85 6.59
N PRO A 276 -21.59 -7.76 7.53
CA PRO A 276 -21.70 -7.51 8.97
C PRO A 276 -20.78 -6.41 9.53
N HIS A 277 -19.68 -6.09 8.83
CA HIS A 277 -18.70 -5.11 9.29
C HIS A 277 -18.73 -3.80 8.49
N VAL A 278 -19.55 -3.70 7.44
CA VAL A 278 -19.69 -2.48 6.65
C VAL A 278 -20.66 -1.53 7.34
N SER A 279 -20.17 -0.40 7.85
CA SER A 279 -21.03 0.65 8.40
C SER A 279 -21.48 1.62 7.31
N THR A 280 -22.79 1.89 7.22
CA THR A 280 -23.32 3.03 6.45
C THR A 280 -22.92 4.32 7.17
N ARG A 281 -21.92 5.03 6.64
CA ARG A 281 -21.61 6.40 7.06
C ARG A 281 -22.08 7.38 5.99
#